data_AF-A0A2R6L1D5-F1
#
_entry.id   AF-A0A2R6L1D5-F1
#
_cell.length_a   1.000
_cell.length_b   1.000
_cell.length_c   1.000
_cell.angle_alpha   90.00
_cell.angle_beta   90.00
_cell.angle_gamma   90.00
#
_symmetry.space_group_name_H-M   'P 1'
#
loop_
_entity.id
_entity.type
_entity.pdbx_description
1 polymer ?
#
loop_
_entity_poly.entity_id
_entity_poly.type
_entity_poly.pdbx_seq_one_letter_code
_entity_poly.pdbx_strand_id
1 'polypeptide(L)' 'MIDLRSDTVTRPDDAMREAARDAEVGDDVYGEDPTVNELQERVADVLG' A
#
# COMPACT_ATOMS: atom_id res chain seq x y z
N MET A 1 23.57 11.86 0.81
CA MET A 1 23.23 12.67 2.00
C MET A 1 22.56 11.73 2.98
N ILE A 2 23.02 11.65 4.22
CA ILE A 2 22.43 10.78 5.25
C ILE A 2 21.39 11.63 5.98
N ASP A 3 20.13 11.21 5.95
CA ASP A 3 19.00 11.91 6.57
C ASP A 3 18.50 11.12 7.77
N LEU A 4 18.65 11.69 8.97
CA LEU A 4 18.35 11.03 10.26
C LEU A 4 17.18 11.71 11.00
N ARG A 5 16.42 12.56 10.32
CA ARG A 5 15.35 13.35 10.97
C ARG A 5 14.18 12.47 11.44
N SER A 6 13.81 11.47 10.65
CA SER A 6 12.73 10.51 10.94
C SER A 6 12.76 9.40 9.89
N ASP A 7 12.22 8.24 10.22
CA ASP A 7 11.88 7.15 9.30
C ASP A 7 10.84 7.54 8.22
N THR A 8 9.97 8.50 8.49
CA THR A 8 8.96 9.00 7.52
C THR A 8 9.55 9.56 6.21
N VAL A 9 10.88 9.80 6.16
CA VAL A 9 11.56 10.24 4.93
C VAL A 9 11.82 9.10 3.94
N THR A 10 11.50 7.85 4.30
CA THR A 10 11.60 6.70 3.38
C THR A 10 10.82 6.96 2.10
N ARG A 11 11.36 6.47 0.99
CA ARG A 11 10.73 6.56 -0.33
C ARG A 11 10.38 5.14 -0.79
N PRO A 12 9.29 4.96 -1.55
CA PRO A 12 9.01 3.66 -2.15
C PRO A 12 10.15 3.30 -3.11
N ASP A 13 10.59 2.04 -3.00
CA ASP A 13 11.55 1.44 -3.92
C ASP A 13 10.88 1.15 -5.29
N ASP A 14 11.67 0.61 -6.22
CA ASP A 14 11.18 0.36 -7.59
C ASP A 14 10.08 -0.71 -7.63
N ALA A 15 10.17 -1.73 -6.76
CA ALA A 15 9.15 -2.79 -6.70
C ALA A 15 7.81 -2.28 -6.15
N MET A 16 7.84 -1.44 -5.11
CA MET A 16 6.64 -0.77 -4.60
C MET A 16 6.02 0.16 -5.65
N ARG A 17 6.85 0.87 -6.41
CA ARG A 17 6.37 1.74 -7.50
C ARG A 17 5.72 0.96 -8.63
N GLU A 18 6.29 -0.17 -9.00
CA GLU A 18 5.73 -1.07 -10.01
C GLU A 18 4.41 -1.68 -9.54
N ALA A 19 4.36 -2.23 -8.32
CA ALA A 19 3.13 -2.77 -7.75
C ALA A 19 2.02 -1.73 -7.67
N ALA A 20 2.33 -0.50 -7.23
CA ALA A 20 1.34 0.58 -7.18
C ALA A 20 0.88 1.06 -8.57
N ARG A 21 1.75 1.01 -9.58
CA ARG A 21 1.42 1.36 -10.97
C ARG A 21 0.47 0.35 -11.59
N ASP A 22 0.69 -0.93 -11.33
CA ASP A 22 -0.01 -2.04 -11.99
C ASP A 22 -1.20 -2.58 -11.18
N ALA A 23 -1.44 -2.04 -9.98
CA ALA A 23 -2.54 -2.46 -9.10
C ALA A 23 -3.91 -2.31 -9.78
N GLU A 24 -4.77 -3.31 -9.59
CA GLU A 24 -6.17 -3.22 -9.96
C GLU A 24 -6.89 -2.29 -8.96
N VAL A 25 -7.57 -1.27 -9.48
CA VAL A 25 -8.23 -0.23 -8.66
C VAL A 25 -9.71 -0.13 -8.98
N GLY A 26 -10.47 0.39 -8.02
CA GLY A 26 -11.91 0.59 -8.11
C GLY A 26 -12.39 1.76 -7.25
N ASP A 27 -13.70 1.89 -7.07
CA ASP A 27 -14.25 2.91 -6.17
C ASP A 27 -14.33 2.36 -4.73
N ASP A 28 -13.44 2.85 -3.87
CA ASP A 28 -13.38 2.45 -2.46
C ASP A 28 -14.63 2.86 -1.66
N VAL A 29 -15.34 3.93 -2.04
CA VAL A 29 -16.58 4.34 -1.35
C VAL A 29 -17.67 3.29 -1.53
N TYR A 30 -17.68 2.61 -2.68
CA TYR A 30 -18.59 1.49 -2.96
C TYR A 30 -17.99 0.12 -2.59
N GLY A 31 -16.74 0.07 -2.09
CA GLY A 31 -16.03 -1.16 -1.74
C GLY A 31 -15.58 -1.99 -2.95
N GLU A 32 -15.45 -1.36 -4.11
CA GLU A 32 -15.13 -2.03 -5.38
C GLU A 32 -13.64 -2.04 -5.71
N ASP A 33 -12.78 -1.46 -4.86
CA ASP A 33 -11.33 -1.49 -5.07
C ASP A 33 -10.72 -2.81 -4.57
N PRO A 34 -10.28 -3.71 -5.47
CA PRO A 34 -9.81 -5.03 -5.09
C PRO A 34 -8.49 -4.98 -4.31
N THR A 35 -7.58 -4.04 -4.63
CA THR A 35 -6.29 -3.93 -3.95
C THR A 35 -6.46 -3.43 -2.52
N VAL A 36 -7.37 -2.47 -2.29
CA VAL A 36 -7.70 -2.00 -0.94
C VAL A 36 -8.34 -3.12 -0.12
N ASN A 37 -9.30 -3.85 -0.71
CA ASN A 37 -9.97 -4.97 -0.02
C ASN A 37 -8.97 -6.07 0.38
N GLU A 38 -8.07 -6.47 -0.52
CA GLU A 38 -7.02 -7.47 -0.23
C GLU A 38 -6.11 -7.00 0.92
N LEU A 39 -5.70 -5.73 0.91
CA LEU A 39 -4.88 -5.17 1.99
C LEU A 39 -5.60 -5.27 3.34
N GLN A 40 -6.88 -4.89 3.40
CA GLN A 40 -7.67 -4.94 4.63
C GLN A 40 -7.87 -6.37 5.13
N GLU A 41 -8.23 -7.30 4.25
CA GLU A 41 -8.40 -8.73 4.59
C GLU A 41 -7.10 -9.31 5.13
N ARG A 42 -5.97 -9.07 4.42
CA ARG A 42 -4.66 -9.53 4.87
C ARG A 42 -4.28 -8.97 6.23
N VAL A 43 -4.57 -7.70 6.50
CA VAL A 43 -4.27 -7.08 7.80
C VAL A 43 -5.14 -7.69 8.89
N ALA A 44 -6.43 -7.92 8.63
CA ALA A 44 -7.32 -8.61 9.56
C ALA A 44 -6.81 -10.03 9.86
N ASP A 45 -6.37 -10.79 8.85
CA ASP A 45 -5.80 -12.13 9.03
C ASP A 45 -4.52 -12.12 9.87
N VAL A 46 -3.68 -11.10 9.70
CA VAL A 46 -2.41 -10.97 10.44
C VAL A 46 -2.65 -10.55 11.89
N LEU A 47 -3.69 -9.77 12.17
CA LEU A 47 -3.90 -9.13 13.47
C LEU A 47 -5.04 -9.75 14.33
N GLY A 48 -5.97 -10.50 13.73
CA GLY A 48 -7.12 -11.14 14.38
C GLY A 48 -8.23 -10.17 14.76
#